data_AF-A0A943UI84-F1
#
_entry.id   AF-A0A943UI84-F1
#
_cell.length_a   1.000
_cell.length_b   1.000
_cell.length_c   1.000
_cell.angle_alpha   90.00
_cell.angle_beta   90.00
_cell.angle_gamma   90.00
#
_symmetry.space_group_name_H-M   'P 1'
#
loop_
_entity.id
_entity.type
_entity.pdbx_description
1 polymer ?
#
loop_
_entity_poly.entity_id
_entity_poly.type
_entity_poly.pdbx_seq_one_letter_code
_entity_poly.pdbx_strand_id
1 'polypeptide(L)'
;DEVTPHLHIDFIPFTTGSKRGLETRVSLKKALEALGFAGGTKSHTELNQWIESEKQALASIMARHDIEWEQKGTHEEHLSVLDYKKQERSKEVAALETQIDALQERTATAETMLSEKQEQLDDIAPILKNTEKFVRKYDDPERLLPEAGMLESGKAFREKKALPILGKLLKYARSLFRENTELKVKVQKLEKENTAFKSANWNHTHEMVRLQMENRELKKDKSKLDALVGRIGNDVLQKLLSEASKEQSEHQKNRDEQTL
;
A
#
# COMPACT_ATOMS: atom_id res chain seq x y z
N ASP A 1 31.99 -20.16 2.82
CA ASP A 1 32.58 -19.44 1.66
C ASP A 1 31.50 -18.96 0.69
N GLU A 2 30.30 -19.55 0.69
CA GLU A 2 29.13 -19.02 -0.01
C GLU A 2 27.92 -18.70 0.90
N VAL A 3 26.87 -18.10 0.33
CA VAL A 3 25.68 -17.59 1.05
C VAL A 3 24.79 -18.70 1.57
N THR A 4 24.53 -19.73 0.75
CA THR A 4 23.71 -20.89 1.15
C THR A 4 24.62 -22.12 1.21
N PRO A 5 24.59 -22.89 2.31
CA PRO A 5 25.31 -24.16 2.38
C PRO A 5 24.85 -25.09 1.25
N HIS A 6 25.79 -25.59 0.46
CA HIS A 6 25.51 -26.48 -0.65
C HIS A 6 26.65 -27.51 -0.78
N LEU A 7 26.36 -28.63 -1.43
CA LEU A 7 27.28 -29.74 -1.62
C LEU A 7 27.39 -30.07 -3.11
N HIS A 8 28.62 -30.12 -3.61
CA HIS A 8 28.91 -30.62 -4.96
C HIS A 8 29.21 -32.12 -4.89
N ILE A 9 28.50 -32.92 -5.68
CA ILE A 9 28.70 -34.37 -5.78
C ILE A 9 29.02 -34.70 -7.23
N ASP A 10 30.29 -35.04 -7.48
CA ASP A 10 30.71 -35.55 -8.78
C ASP A 10 30.54 -37.07 -8.83
N PHE A 11 29.95 -37.57 -9.92
CA PHE A 11 29.82 -39.01 -10.14
C PHE A 11 30.28 -39.39 -11.55
N ILE A 12 30.84 -40.59 -11.66
CA ILE A 12 31.35 -41.15 -12.92
C ILE A 12 30.40 -42.27 -13.36
N PRO A 13 29.54 -42.05 -14.36
CA PRO A 13 28.62 -43.08 -14.80
C PRO A 13 29.33 -44.11 -15.69
N PHE A 14 29.33 -45.37 -15.30
CA PHE A 14 29.95 -46.45 -16.06
C PHE A 14 28.98 -47.60 -16.35
N THR A 15 29.29 -48.38 -17.37
CA THR A 15 28.57 -49.60 -17.74
C THR A 15 29.56 -50.72 -17.98
N THR A 16 29.19 -51.95 -17.62
CA THR A 16 30.00 -53.16 -17.74
C THR A 16 29.36 -54.15 -18.72
N GLY A 17 30.13 -55.11 -19.24
CA GLY A 17 29.62 -56.12 -20.18
C GLY A 17 29.45 -55.62 -21.62
N SER A 18 30.21 -54.60 -22.02
CA SER A 18 30.18 -54.11 -23.40
C SER A 18 30.74 -55.14 -24.38
N LYS A 19 29.96 -55.49 -25.41
CA LYS A 19 30.35 -56.46 -26.46
C LYS A 19 31.29 -55.88 -27.53
N ARG A 20 31.48 -54.55 -27.56
CA ARG A 20 32.37 -53.85 -28.50
C ARG A 20 33.28 -52.89 -27.74
N GLY A 21 34.59 -53.03 -27.90
CA GLY A 21 35.60 -52.20 -27.22
C GLY A 21 35.88 -52.64 -25.78
N LEU A 22 36.24 -51.68 -24.91
CA LEU A 22 36.52 -51.92 -23.49
C LEU A 22 35.29 -52.50 -22.78
N GLU A 23 35.52 -53.53 -21.94
CA GLU A 23 34.47 -54.22 -21.18
C GLU A 23 33.71 -53.27 -20.24
N THR A 24 34.46 -52.36 -19.59
CA THR A 24 33.93 -51.27 -18.77
C THR A 24 34.16 -49.94 -19.49
N ARG A 25 33.11 -49.12 -19.62
CA ARG A 25 33.21 -47.79 -20.26
C ARG A 25 32.33 -46.76 -19.57
N VAL A 26 32.71 -45.49 -19.70
CA VAL A 26 31.93 -44.34 -19.20
C VAL A 26 30.78 -44.08 -20.17
N SER A 27 29.54 -44.17 -19.69
CA SER A 27 28.34 -43.87 -20.47
C SER A 27 27.15 -43.64 -19.54
N LEU A 28 26.71 -42.38 -19.42
CA LEU A 28 25.55 -42.02 -18.61
C LEU A 28 24.29 -42.76 -19.04
N LYS A 29 23.98 -42.74 -20.35
CA LYS A 29 22.80 -43.40 -20.88
C LYS A 29 22.74 -44.90 -20.56
N LYS A 30 23.83 -45.63 -20.79
CA LYS A 30 23.87 -47.08 -20.54
C LYS A 30 23.92 -47.43 -19.05
N ALA A 31 24.52 -46.57 -18.22
CA ALA A 31 24.49 -46.72 -16.77
C ALA A 31 23.06 -46.57 -16.23
N LEU A 32 22.33 -45.53 -16.66
CA LEU A 32 20.94 -45.31 -16.27
C LEU A 32 20.01 -46.43 -16.78
N GLU A 33 20.23 -46.91 -18.00
CA GLU A 33 19.48 -48.05 -18.56
C GLU A 33 19.70 -49.33 -17.74
N ALA A 34 20.92 -49.59 -17.27
CA ALA A 34 21.23 -50.73 -16.39
C ALA A 34 20.57 -50.61 -15.00
N LEU A 35 20.34 -49.38 -14.53
CA LEU A 35 19.57 -49.10 -13.31
C LEU A 35 18.04 -49.16 -13.51
N GLY A 36 17.59 -49.46 -14.74
CA GLY A 36 16.16 -49.61 -15.05
C GLY A 36 15.47 -48.34 -15.56
N PHE A 37 16.21 -47.25 -15.79
CA PHE A 37 15.65 -46.03 -16.37
C PHE A 37 15.66 -46.12 -17.90
N ALA A 38 14.50 -46.42 -18.48
CA ALA A 38 14.32 -46.52 -19.93
C ALA A 38 13.74 -45.21 -20.51
N GLY A 39 14.39 -44.69 -21.55
CA GLY A 39 14.00 -43.43 -22.19
C GLY A 39 12.70 -43.62 -22.98
N GLY A 40 11.74 -42.72 -22.78
CA GLY A 40 10.44 -42.76 -23.45
C GLY A 40 10.31 -41.64 -24.49
N THR A 41 9.66 -40.54 -24.10
CA THR A 41 9.35 -39.41 -24.99
C THR A 41 10.44 -38.34 -24.98
N LYS A 42 10.34 -37.33 -25.87
CA LYS A 42 11.30 -36.20 -25.95
C LYS A 42 11.55 -35.48 -24.61
N SER A 43 10.55 -35.40 -23.73
CA SER A 43 10.67 -34.78 -22.40
C SER A 43 10.94 -35.78 -21.28
N HIS A 44 10.66 -37.07 -21.50
CA HIS A 44 10.82 -38.16 -20.53
C HIS A 44 12.08 -38.98 -20.83
N THR A 45 13.22 -38.31 -20.84
CA THR A 45 14.53 -38.94 -21.05
C THR A 45 14.91 -39.80 -19.83
N GLU A 46 15.84 -40.74 -20.04
CA GLU A 46 16.43 -41.57 -18.97
C GLU A 46 16.94 -40.69 -17.82
N LEU A 47 17.59 -39.58 -18.18
CA LEU A 47 18.17 -38.62 -17.23
C LEU A 47 17.09 -37.91 -16.40
N ASN A 48 16.00 -37.45 -17.03
CA ASN A 48 14.93 -36.76 -16.30
C ASN A 48 14.20 -37.70 -15.33
N GLN A 49 13.96 -38.95 -15.74
CA GLN A 49 13.35 -39.96 -14.85
C GLN A 49 14.25 -40.27 -13.66
N TRP A 50 15.56 -40.43 -13.91
CA TRP A 50 16.52 -40.64 -12.83
C TRP A 50 16.58 -39.44 -11.88
N ILE A 51 16.71 -38.21 -12.40
CA ILE A 51 16.73 -36.98 -11.59
C ILE A 51 15.48 -36.89 -10.71
N GLU A 52 14.30 -37.17 -11.25
CA GLU A 52 13.05 -37.13 -10.48
C GLU A 52 13.02 -38.22 -9.40
N SER A 53 13.49 -39.43 -9.71
CA SER A 53 13.59 -40.51 -8.72
C SER A 53 14.57 -40.17 -7.58
N GLU A 54 15.71 -39.55 -7.88
CA GLU A 54 16.68 -39.10 -6.90
C GLU A 54 16.12 -37.98 -6.03
N LYS A 55 15.40 -37.01 -6.62
CA LYS A 55 14.70 -35.95 -5.88
C LYS A 55 13.67 -36.54 -4.89
N GLN A 56 12.90 -37.53 -5.31
CA GLN A 56 11.92 -38.21 -4.44
C GLN A 56 12.59 -39.01 -3.32
N ALA A 57 13.70 -39.69 -3.63
CA ALA A 57 14.48 -40.42 -2.62
C ALA A 57 15.09 -39.46 -1.59
N LEU A 58 15.69 -38.36 -2.04
CA LEU A 58 16.22 -37.30 -1.18
C LEU A 58 15.12 -36.66 -0.35
N ALA A 59 13.98 -36.31 -0.94
CA ALA A 59 12.82 -35.78 -0.20
C ALA A 59 12.35 -36.75 0.90
N SER A 60 12.35 -38.05 0.64
CA SER A 60 11.97 -39.08 1.62
C SER A 60 13.00 -39.23 2.77
N ILE A 61 14.28 -38.95 2.51
CA ILE A 61 15.32 -38.89 3.54
C ILE A 61 15.18 -37.60 4.34
N MET A 62 15.05 -36.46 3.65
CA MET A 62 14.91 -35.12 4.23
C MET A 62 13.67 -34.99 5.12
N ALA A 63 12.55 -35.60 4.73
CA ALA A 63 11.32 -35.63 5.53
C ALA A 63 11.52 -36.33 6.89
N ARG A 64 12.40 -37.32 6.98
CA ARG A 64 12.76 -37.96 8.27
C ARG A 64 13.59 -37.05 9.18
N HIS A 65 14.10 -35.96 8.64
CA HIS A 65 14.86 -34.92 9.33
C HIS A 65 14.08 -33.60 9.42
N ASP A 66 12.75 -33.64 9.29
CA ASP A 66 11.86 -32.47 9.35
C ASP A 66 12.14 -31.39 8.28
N ILE A 67 12.69 -31.81 7.13
CA ILE A 67 12.89 -30.93 5.99
C ILE A 67 11.91 -31.34 4.87
N GLU A 68 10.95 -30.47 4.60
CA GLU A 68 9.94 -30.69 3.57
C GLU A 68 10.42 -30.24 2.19
N TRP A 69 10.10 -31.04 1.17
CA TRP A 69 10.36 -30.68 -0.22
C TRP A 69 9.11 -30.04 -0.84
N GLU A 70 9.19 -28.75 -1.17
CA GLU A 70 8.12 -28.02 -1.86
C GLU A 70 8.29 -28.14 -3.39
N GLN A 71 7.39 -28.88 -4.04
CA GLN A 71 7.40 -29.05 -5.49
C GLN A 71 6.62 -27.91 -6.16
N LYS A 72 7.33 -26.86 -6.57
CA LYS A 72 6.73 -25.62 -7.12
C LYS A 72 6.06 -25.78 -8.49
N GLY A 73 6.25 -26.91 -9.18
CA GLY A 73 5.63 -27.18 -10.48
C GLY A 73 6.03 -26.23 -11.61
N THR A 74 7.02 -25.37 -11.37
CA THR A 74 7.52 -24.41 -12.35
C THR A 74 8.64 -25.04 -13.18
N HIS A 75 8.59 -24.85 -14.49
CA HIS A 75 9.69 -25.16 -15.39
C HIS A 75 10.45 -23.87 -15.69
N GLU A 76 11.26 -23.44 -14.73
CA GLU A 76 12.19 -22.33 -14.95
C GLU A 76 13.47 -22.87 -15.60
N GLU A 77 13.99 -22.16 -16.58
CA GLU A 77 15.28 -22.49 -17.18
C GLU A 77 16.38 -22.35 -16.12
N HIS A 78 17.33 -23.29 -16.11
CA HIS A 78 18.46 -23.23 -15.20
C HIS A 78 19.34 -22.02 -15.57
N LEU A 79 19.42 -21.06 -14.65
CA LEU A 79 20.28 -19.89 -14.81
C LEU A 79 21.68 -20.18 -14.29
N SER A 80 22.70 -19.61 -14.93
CA SER A 80 24.02 -19.55 -14.32
C SER A 80 23.97 -18.72 -13.03
N VAL A 81 24.89 -18.95 -12.10
CA VAL A 81 24.98 -18.18 -10.86
C VAL A 81 25.09 -16.67 -11.13
N LEU A 82 25.79 -16.28 -12.22
CA LEU A 82 25.93 -14.87 -12.61
C LEU A 82 24.62 -14.29 -13.15
N ASP A 83 23.92 -15.03 -14.00
CA ASP A 83 22.65 -14.57 -14.59
C ASP A 83 21.56 -14.46 -13.52
N TYR A 84 21.48 -15.43 -12.60
CA TYR A 84 20.57 -15.36 -11.46
C TYR A 84 20.85 -14.14 -10.58
N LYS A 85 22.12 -13.90 -10.22
CA LYS A 85 22.52 -12.71 -9.45
C LYS A 85 22.16 -11.41 -10.19
N LYS A 86 22.30 -11.37 -11.51
CA LYS A 86 21.93 -10.20 -12.33
C LYS A 86 20.43 -9.97 -12.32
N GLN A 87 19.62 -11.03 -12.48
CA GLN A 87 18.17 -10.95 -12.43
C GLN A 87 17.67 -10.46 -11.07
N GLU A 88 18.15 -11.03 -9.97
CA GLU A 88 17.73 -10.64 -8.62
C GLU A 88 18.15 -9.20 -8.30
N ARG A 89 19.38 -8.81 -8.67
CA ARG A 89 19.83 -7.42 -8.52
C ARG A 89 18.96 -6.44 -9.32
N SER A 90 18.53 -6.82 -10.53
CA SER A 90 17.65 -5.97 -11.33
C SER A 90 16.28 -5.78 -10.68
N LYS A 91 15.73 -6.82 -10.02
CA LYS A 91 14.48 -6.71 -9.27
C LYS A 91 14.63 -5.81 -8.04
N GLU A 92 15.75 -5.96 -7.32
CA GLU A 92 16.07 -5.11 -6.17
C GLU A 92 16.21 -3.64 -6.58
N VAL A 93 16.92 -3.35 -7.67
CA VAL A 93 17.06 -1.98 -8.20
C VAL A 93 15.69 -1.40 -8.57
N ALA A 94 14.83 -2.13 -9.29
CA ALA A 94 13.51 -1.64 -9.64
C ALA A 94 12.61 -1.35 -8.41
N ALA A 95 12.73 -2.19 -7.37
CA ALA A 95 12.02 -1.97 -6.12
C ALA A 95 12.53 -0.72 -5.38
N LEU A 96 13.85 -0.51 -5.36
CA LEU A 96 14.48 0.68 -4.78
C LEU A 96 14.12 1.95 -5.55
N GLU A 97 14.12 1.91 -6.88
CA GLU A 97 13.69 3.03 -7.74
C GLU A 97 12.25 3.43 -7.42
N THR A 98 11.34 2.46 -7.35
CA THR A 98 9.94 2.71 -6.96
C THR A 98 9.83 3.35 -5.57
N GLN A 99 10.68 2.94 -4.62
CA GLN A 99 10.70 3.52 -3.27
C GLN A 99 11.25 4.95 -3.28
N ILE A 100 12.27 5.23 -4.09
CA ILE A 100 12.83 6.57 -4.27
C ILE A 100 11.77 7.52 -4.83
N ASP A 101 11.06 7.11 -5.89
CA ASP A 101 10.01 7.92 -6.51
C ASP A 101 8.90 8.25 -5.49
N ALA A 102 8.45 7.25 -4.72
CA ALA A 102 7.45 7.46 -3.68
C ALA A 102 7.95 8.39 -2.55
N LEU A 103 9.23 8.33 -2.20
CA LEU A 103 9.82 9.25 -1.22
C LEU A 103 9.94 10.67 -1.78
N GLN A 104 10.30 10.83 -3.05
CA GLN A 104 10.39 12.12 -3.72
C GLN A 104 9.03 12.84 -3.79
N GLU A 105 7.95 12.12 -4.11
CA GLU A 105 6.59 12.68 -4.06
C GLU A 105 6.21 13.12 -2.65
N ARG A 106 6.55 12.32 -1.62
CA ARG A 106 6.30 12.69 -0.21
C ARG A 106 7.11 13.91 0.23
N THR A 107 8.35 14.05 -0.23
CA THR A 107 9.14 15.24 0.09
C THR A 107 8.60 16.48 -0.61
N ALA A 108 8.22 16.37 -1.89
CA ALA A 108 7.65 17.50 -2.63
C ALA A 108 6.35 17.99 -1.99
N THR A 109 5.46 17.07 -1.58
CA THR A 109 4.22 17.44 -0.88
C THR A 109 4.46 18.02 0.51
N ALA A 110 5.50 17.57 1.23
CA ALA A 110 5.87 18.17 2.51
C ALA A 110 6.42 19.59 2.34
N GLU A 111 7.23 19.83 1.30
CA GLU A 111 7.78 21.15 0.97
C GLU A 111 6.67 22.15 0.60
N THR A 112 5.67 21.76 -0.19
CA THR A 112 4.54 22.64 -0.51
C THR A 112 3.74 23.00 0.72
N MET A 113 3.42 22.01 1.58
CA MET A 113 2.73 22.27 2.85
C MET A 113 3.54 23.18 3.79
N LEU A 114 4.87 23.01 3.85
CA LEU A 114 5.74 23.88 4.64
C LEU A 114 5.68 25.33 4.12
N SER A 115 5.73 25.50 2.79
CA SER A 115 5.62 26.83 2.15
C SER A 115 4.29 27.51 2.48
N GLU A 116 3.16 26.79 2.38
CA GLU A 116 1.84 27.32 2.72
C GLU A 116 1.75 27.73 4.20
N LYS A 117 2.36 26.96 5.10
CA LYS A 117 2.40 27.28 6.54
C LYS A 117 3.27 28.50 6.81
N GLN A 118 4.38 28.65 6.09
CA GLN A 118 5.25 29.81 6.23
C GLN A 118 4.53 31.09 5.76
N GLU A 119 3.81 31.04 4.64
CA GLU A 119 3.00 32.17 4.16
C GLU A 119 1.94 32.58 5.20
N GLN A 120 1.24 31.60 5.80
CA GLN A 120 0.28 31.87 6.88
C GLN A 120 0.91 32.55 8.10
N LEU A 121 2.14 32.18 8.45
CA LEU A 121 2.87 32.81 9.56
C LEU A 121 3.28 34.26 9.21
N ASP A 122 3.72 34.48 7.98
CA ASP A 122 4.11 35.80 7.49
C ASP A 122 2.90 36.77 7.46
N ASP A 123 1.70 36.26 7.15
CA ASP A 123 0.45 37.03 7.23
C ASP A 123 0.03 37.39 8.66
N ILE A 124 0.25 36.48 9.62
CA ILE A 124 -0.16 36.67 11.03
C ILE A 124 0.81 37.58 11.78
N ALA A 125 2.11 37.51 11.49
CA ALA A 125 3.15 38.29 12.14
C ALA A 125 2.86 39.81 12.23
N PRO A 126 2.47 40.52 11.15
CA PRO A 126 2.14 41.95 11.23
C PRO A 126 0.87 42.23 12.04
N ILE A 127 -0.11 41.34 12.02
CA ILE A 127 -1.35 41.46 12.82
C ILE A 127 -0.98 41.44 14.30
N LEU A 128 -0.21 40.43 14.73
CA LEU A 128 0.25 40.29 16.11
C LEU A 128 1.03 41.53 16.58
N LYS A 129 1.95 42.04 15.77
CA LYS A 129 2.73 43.25 16.06
C LYS A 129 1.84 44.49 16.21
N ASN A 130 0.79 44.61 15.40
CA ASN A 130 -0.16 45.72 15.49
C ASN A 130 -1.06 45.60 16.73
N THR A 131 -1.54 44.40 17.06
CA THR A 131 -2.27 44.17 18.31
C THR A 131 -1.41 44.47 19.53
N GLU A 132 -0.14 44.08 19.56
CA GLU A 132 0.76 44.37 20.69
C GLU A 132 0.94 45.89 20.89
N LYS A 133 1.16 46.64 19.79
CA LYS A 133 1.23 48.11 19.84
C LYS A 133 -0.07 48.74 20.34
N PHE A 134 -1.21 48.17 19.94
CA PHE A 134 -2.52 48.67 20.36
C PHE A 134 -2.75 48.46 21.86
N VAL A 135 -2.47 47.25 22.37
CA VAL A 135 -2.56 46.92 23.80
C VAL A 135 -1.71 47.88 24.63
N ARG A 136 -0.42 48.05 24.28
CA ARG A 136 0.49 48.97 24.96
C ARG A 136 0.03 50.43 25.00
N LYS A 137 -0.73 50.87 23.99
CA LYS A 137 -1.22 52.26 23.90
C LYS A 137 -2.35 52.56 24.89
N TYR A 138 -3.08 51.53 25.33
CA TYR A 138 -4.26 51.66 26.18
C TYR A 138 -4.14 50.86 27.49
N ASP A 139 -2.95 50.35 27.80
CA ASP A 139 -2.65 49.49 28.96
C ASP A 139 -2.66 50.26 30.30
N ASP A 140 -2.63 51.59 30.27
CA ASP A 140 -2.61 52.45 31.45
C ASP A 140 -3.84 53.39 31.48
N PRO A 141 -4.90 53.05 32.24
CA PRO A 141 -6.11 53.85 32.35
C PRO A 141 -5.87 55.23 32.99
N GLU A 142 -4.87 55.37 33.86
CA GLU A 142 -4.60 56.61 34.59
C GLU A 142 -3.99 57.69 33.69
N ARG A 143 -3.28 57.29 32.62
CA ARG A 143 -2.74 58.19 31.58
C ARG A 143 -3.73 58.63 30.51
N LEU A 144 -4.94 58.07 30.47
CA LEU A 144 -5.94 58.39 29.44
C LEU A 144 -6.59 59.76 29.64
N LEU A 145 -6.60 60.27 30.88
CA LEU A 145 -7.13 61.59 31.20
C LEU A 145 -5.97 62.57 31.43
N PRO A 146 -5.89 63.68 30.69
CA PRO A 146 -4.87 64.69 30.92
C PRO A 146 -5.06 65.35 32.29
N GLU A 147 -3.98 65.83 32.90
CA GLU A 147 -4.07 66.57 34.17
C GLU A 147 -4.91 67.85 34.02
N ALA A 148 -5.63 68.20 35.09
CA ALA A 148 -6.39 69.45 35.15
C ALA A 148 -5.41 70.64 35.19
N GLY A 149 -5.65 71.67 34.38
CA GLY A 149 -4.80 72.85 34.39
C GLY A 149 -4.94 73.64 35.70
N MET A 150 -3.90 74.36 36.15
CA MET A 150 -4.03 75.29 37.27
C MET A 150 -5.17 76.28 36.97
N LEU A 151 -6.18 76.32 37.85
CA LEU A 151 -7.42 77.13 37.75
C LEU A 151 -8.49 76.62 36.75
N GLU A 152 -8.38 75.41 36.20
CA GLU A 152 -9.46 74.81 35.40
C GLU A 152 -10.62 74.37 36.30
N SER A 153 -11.84 74.86 36.04
CA SER A 153 -13.02 74.41 36.80
C SER A 153 -13.33 72.95 36.49
N GLY A 154 -13.75 72.17 37.49
CA GLY A 154 -14.10 70.76 37.30
C GLY A 154 -15.19 70.54 36.24
N LYS A 155 -16.08 71.51 36.04
CA LYS A 155 -17.06 71.50 34.95
C LYS A 155 -16.40 71.61 33.57
N ALA A 156 -15.46 72.55 33.40
CA ALA A 156 -14.73 72.72 32.15
C ALA A 156 -13.87 71.49 31.83
N PHE A 157 -13.20 70.91 32.82
CA PHE A 157 -12.43 69.67 32.66
C PHE A 157 -13.31 68.50 32.22
N ARG A 158 -14.45 68.30 32.89
CA ARG A 158 -15.41 67.24 32.56
C ARG A 158 -15.93 67.38 31.13
N GLU A 159 -16.37 68.57 30.75
CA GLU A 159 -17.02 68.82 29.46
C GLU A 159 -16.02 68.83 28.29
N LYS A 160 -14.84 69.43 28.48
CA LYS A 160 -13.87 69.64 27.39
C LYS A 160 -12.84 68.52 27.24
N LYS A 161 -12.52 67.79 28.32
CA LYS A 161 -11.46 66.76 28.32
C LYS A 161 -12.03 65.36 28.58
N ALA A 162 -12.74 65.15 29.69
CA ALA A 162 -13.17 63.81 30.08
C ALA A 162 -14.28 63.23 29.18
N LEU A 163 -15.37 63.98 28.94
CA LEU A 163 -16.51 63.50 28.13
C LEU A 163 -16.12 63.16 26.67
N PRO A 164 -15.30 63.96 25.96
CA PRO A 164 -14.85 63.60 24.62
C PRO A 164 -14.02 62.33 24.56
N ILE A 165 -13.15 62.10 25.56
CA ILE A 165 -12.31 60.89 25.64
C ILE A 165 -13.18 59.68 25.94
N LEU A 166 -14.09 59.78 26.91
CA LEU A 166 -15.08 58.74 27.22
C LEU A 166 -15.98 58.43 26.02
N GLY A 167 -16.40 59.44 25.25
CA GLY A 167 -17.19 59.26 24.04
C GLY A 167 -16.43 58.50 22.94
N LYS A 168 -15.15 58.83 22.73
CA LYS A 168 -14.28 58.08 21.81
C LYS A 168 -14.09 56.64 22.29
N LEU A 169 -13.80 56.44 23.57
CA LEU A 169 -13.62 55.12 24.18
C LEU A 169 -14.88 54.26 24.03
N LEU A 170 -16.06 54.83 24.29
CA LEU A 170 -17.34 54.16 24.15
C LEU A 170 -17.64 53.78 22.70
N LYS A 171 -17.30 54.64 21.73
CA LYS A 171 -17.42 54.34 20.30
C LYS A 171 -16.51 53.17 19.90
N TYR A 172 -15.27 53.17 20.37
CA TYR A 172 -14.33 52.06 20.13
C TYR A 172 -14.78 50.77 20.79
N ALA A 173 -15.19 50.81 22.06
CA ALA A 173 -15.72 49.66 22.76
C ALA A 173 -16.92 49.05 22.02
N ARG A 174 -17.88 49.86 21.56
CA ARG A 174 -19.01 49.40 20.74
C ARG A 174 -18.58 48.81 19.39
N SER A 175 -17.50 49.29 18.80
CA SER A 175 -16.94 48.72 17.57
C SER A 175 -16.32 47.35 17.83
N LEU A 176 -15.45 47.26 18.84
CA LEU A 176 -14.80 46.02 19.26
C LEU A 176 -15.82 44.97 19.68
N PHE A 177 -16.87 45.34 20.42
CA PHE A 177 -17.94 44.40 20.79
C PHE A 177 -18.67 43.84 19.56
N ARG A 178 -18.94 44.67 18.54
CA ARG A 178 -19.56 44.20 17.29
C ARG A 178 -18.66 43.22 16.55
N GLU A 179 -17.40 43.61 16.34
CA GLU A 179 -16.42 42.77 15.66
C GLU A 179 -16.17 41.45 16.40
N ASN A 180 -16.08 41.49 17.73
CA ASN A 180 -15.90 40.28 18.54
C ASN A 180 -17.14 39.36 18.49
N THR A 181 -18.34 39.93 18.36
CA THR A 181 -19.57 39.16 18.15
C THR A 181 -19.58 38.50 16.77
N GLU A 182 -19.19 39.23 15.73
CA GLU A 182 -19.07 38.69 14.37
C GLU A 182 -17.99 37.58 14.29
N LEU A 183 -16.85 37.79 14.92
CA LEU A 183 -15.78 36.79 15.03
C LEU A 183 -16.27 35.54 15.76
N LYS A 184 -17.00 35.69 16.87
CA LYS A 184 -17.59 34.56 17.60
C LYS A 184 -18.54 33.74 16.71
N VAL A 185 -19.36 34.40 15.89
CA VAL A 185 -20.24 33.71 14.93
C VAL A 185 -19.43 32.97 13.86
N LYS A 186 -18.37 33.59 13.32
CA LYS A 186 -17.48 32.94 12.34
C LYS A 186 -16.78 31.71 12.93
N VAL A 187 -16.26 31.81 14.16
CA VAL A 187 -15.63 30.70 14.87
C VAL A 187 -16.61 29.54 15.03
N GLN A 188 -17.83 29.81 15.51
CA GLN A 188 -18.86 28.76 15.65
C GLN A 188 -19.23 28.11 14.32
N LYS A 189 -19.27 28.87 13.23
CA LYS A 189 -19.52 28.33 11.89
C LYS A 189 -18.39 27.40 11.45
N LEU A 190 -17.13 27.85 11.59
CA LEU A 190 -15.95 27.06 11.25
C LEU A 190 -15.84 25.79 12.10
N GLU A 191 -16.18 25.85 13.39
CA GLU A 191 -16.23 24.67 14.26
C GLU A 191 -17.24 23.63 13.75
N LYS A 192 -18.46 24.07 13.39
CA LYS A 192 -19.47 23.17 12.81
C LYS A 192 -19.00 22.54 11.51
N GLU A 193 -18.46 23.34 10.59
CA GLU A 193 -17.90 22.84 9.33
C GLU A 193 -16.78 21.82 9.58
N ASN A 194 -15.85 22.11 10.50
CA ASN A 194 -14.77 21.21 10.86
C ASN A 194 -15.28 19.88 11.45
N THR A 195 -16.32 19.91 12.30
CA THR A 195 -16.93 18.67 12.81
C THR A 195 -17.61 17.85 11.71
N ALA A 196 -18.26 18.50 10.75
CA ALA A 196 -18.86 17.84 9.60
C ALA A 196 -17.78 17.20 8.71
N PHE A 197 -16.69 17.93 8.42
CA PHE A 197 -15.55 17.40 7.66
C PHE A 197 -14.90 16.20 8.35
N LYS A 198 -14.68 16.26 9.67
CA LYS A 198 -14.14 15.12 10.43
C LYS A 198 -15.05 13.89 10.32
N SER A 199 -16.35 14.08 10.44
CA SER A 199 -17.34 12.99 10.34
C SER A 199 -17.36 12.38 8.92
N ALA A 200 -17.35 13.22 7.89
CA ALA A 200 -17.26 12.76 6.49
C ALA A 200 -15.96 12.00 6.22
N ASN A 201 -14.83 12.51 6.72
CA ASN A 201 -13.53 11.85 6.53
C ASN A 201 -13.49 10.49 7.24
N TRP A 202 -14.08 10.39 8.42
CA TRP A 202 -14.23 9.12 9.14
C TRP A 202 -15.08 8.10 8.36
N ASN A 203 -16.18 8.55 7.75
CA ASN A 203 -17.02 7.71 6.88
C ASN A 203 -16.27 7.24 5.64
N HIS A 204 -15.58 8.15 4.95
CA HIS A 204 -14.77 7.79 3.77
C HIS A 204 -13.64 6.82 4.09
N THR A 205 -13.00 6.98 5.26
CA THR A 205 -11.99 6.04 5.73
C THR A 205 -12.59 4.64 5.96
N HIS A 206 -13.76 4.56 6.59
CA HIS A 206 -14.45 3.28 6.79
C HIS A 206 -14.88 2.63 5.47
N GLU A 207 -15.47 3.41 4.56
CA GLU A 207 -15.81 2.97 3.19
C GLU A 207 -14.59 2.40 2.47
N MET A 208 -13.46 3.10 2.52
CA MET A 208 -12.23 2.66 1.88
C MET A 208 -11.74 1.33 2.44
N VAL A 209 -11.73 1.16 3.77
CA VAL A 209 -11.36 -0.12 4.40
C VAL A 209 -12.33 -1.24 4.00
N ARG A 210 -13.64 -0.96 3.96
CA ARG A 210 -14.67 -1.92 3.53
C ARG A 210 -14.43 -2.38 2.10
N LEU A 211 -14.22 -1.46 1.17
CA LEU A 211 -13.94 -1.75 -0.24
C LEU A 211 -12.60 -2.48 -0.45
N GLN A 212 -11.60 -2.20 0.38
CA GLN A 212 -10.34 -2.94 0.38
C GLN A 212 -10.53 -4.39 0.81
N MET A 213 -11.34 -4.63 1.85
CA MET A 213 -11.66 -5.98 2.30
C MET A 213 -12.45 -6.75 1.24
N GLU A 214 -13.47 -6.13 0.64
CA GLU A 214 -14.24 -6.73 -0.46
C GLU A 214 -13.35 -7.07 -1.67
N ASN A 215 -12.45 -6.16 -2.07
CA ASN A 215 -11.48 -6.44 -3.13
C ASN A 215 -10.55 -7.60 -2.80
N ARG A 216 -10.15 -7.78 -1.53
CA ARG A 216 -9.32 -8.92 -1.11
C ARG A 216 -10.07 -10.24 -1.25
N GLU A 217 -11.34 -10.28 -0.84
CA GLU A 217 -12.17 -11.48 -0.98
C GLU A 217 -12.44 -11.80 -2.46
N LEU A 218 -12.79 -10.80 -3.27
CA LEU A 218 -12.96 -10.98 -4.72
C LEU A 218 -11.67 -11.50 -5.39
N LYS A 219 -10.50 -11.03 -4.97
CA LYS A 219 -9.21 -11.56 -5.45
C LYS A 219 -9.02 -13.02 -5.06
N LYS A 220 -9.35 -13.42 -3.83
CA LYS A 220 -9.28 -14.83 -3.41
C LYS A 220 -10.22 -15.70 -4.23
N ASP A 221 -11.46 -15.26 -4.44
CA ASP A 221 -12.44 -16.02 -5.21
C ASP A 221 -12.06 -16.12 -6.68
N LYS A 222 -11.51 -15.04 -7.26
CA LYS A 222 -10.89 -15.08 -8.59
C LYS A 222 -9.77 -16.12 -8.65
N SER A 223 -8.84 -16.12 -7.69
CA SER A 223 -7.75 -17.10 -7.66
C SER A 223 -8.24 -18.55 -7.55
N LYS A 224 -9.30 -18.80 -6.77
CA LYS A 224 -9.94 -20.14 -6.71
C LYS A 224 -10.54 -20.53 -8.06
N LEU A 225 -11.22 -19.60 -8.73
CA LEU A 225 -11.78 -19.78 -10.07
C LEU A 225 -10.67 -20.09 -11.08
N ASP A 226 -9.60 -19.30 -11.10
CA ASP A 226 -8.45 -19.49 -11.98
C ASP A 226 -7.81 -20.88 -11.73
N ALA A 227 -7.70 -21.32 -10.48
CA ALA A 227 -7.20 -22.65 -10.14
C ALA A 227 -8.13 -23.79 -10.62
N LEU A 228 -9.46 -23.63 -10.50
CA LEU A 228 -10.43 -24.59 -11.01
C LEU A 228 -10.37 -24.68 -12.54
N VAL A 229 -10.28 -23.54 -13.22
CA VAL A 229 -10.12 -23.46 -14.68
C VAL A 229 -8.83 -24.16 -15.12
N GLY A 230 -7.73 -23.94 -14.40
CA GLY A 230 -6.45 -24.62 -14.67
C GLY A 230 -6.51 -26.14 -14.45
N ARG A 231 -7.26 -26.61 -13.44
CA ARG A 231 -7.33 -28.03 -13.05
C ARG A 231 -8.28 -28.85 -13.94
N ILE A 232 -9.38 -28.25 -14.39
CA ILE A 232 -10.40 -28.92 -15.21
C ILE A 232 -10.12 -28.70 -16.71
N GLY A 233 -9.47 -27.59 -17.07
CA GLY A 233 -9.31 -27.16 -18.46
C GLY A 233 -10.51 -26.35 -18.93
N ASN A 234 -10.26 -25.19 -19.54
CA ASN A 234 -11.29 -24.25 -19.97
C ASN A 234 -12.29 -24.89 -20.96
N ASP A 235 -11.78 -25.75 -21.84
CA ASP A 235 -12.52 -26.42 -22.91
C ASP A 235 -13.55 -27.42 -22.35
N VAL A 236 -13.18 -28.08 -21.24
CA VAL A 236 -14.04 -29.04 -20.53
C VAL A 236 -15.12 -28.29 -19.74
N LEU A 237 -14.77 -27.17 -19.10
CA LEU A 237 -15.75 -26.31 -18.41
C LEU A 237 -16.79 -25.72 -19.37
N GLN A 238 -16.37 -25.25 -20.54
CA GLN A 238 -17.28 -24.71 -21.56
C GLN A 238 -18.24 -25.79 -22.09
N LYS A 239 -17.76 -27.03 -22.28
CA LYS A 239 -18.62 -28.16 -22.63
C LYS A 239 -19.64 -28.47 -21.54
N LEU A 240 -19.20 -28.64 -20.29
CA LEU A 240 -20.08 -28.93 -19.16
C LEU A 240 -21.14 -27.82 -18.94
N LEU A 241 -20.76 -26.55 -19.08
CA LEU A 241 -21.70 -25.41 -19.00
C LEU A 241 -22.74 -25.42 -20.12
N SER A 242 -22.33 -25.79 -21.34
CA SER A 242 -23.23 -25.90 -22.49
C SER A 242 -24.19 -27.09 -22.38
N GLU A 243 -23.75 -28.20 -21.80
CA GLU A 243 -24.57 -29.37 -21.51
C GLU A 243 -25.56 -29.08 -20.37
N ALA A 244 -25.10 -28.47 -19.27
CA ALA A 244 -25.96 -28.08 -18.16
C ALA A 244 -27.03 -27.05 -18.57
N SER A 245 -26.69 -26.09 -19.46
CA SER A 245 -27.67 -25.13 -19.98
C SER A 245 -28.73 -25.79 -20.86
N LYS A 246 -28.36 -26.83 -21.63
CA LYS A 246 -29.30 -27.62 -22.42
C LYS A 246 -30.22 -28.45 -21.53
N GLU A 247 -29.68 -29.10 -20.50
CA GLU A 247 -30.48 -29.85 -19.53
C GLU A 247 -31.47 -28.96 -18.76
N GLN A 248 -31.05 -27.75 -18.35
CA GLN A 248 -31.96 -26.80 -17.71
C GLN A 248 -33.09 -26.33 -18.63
N SER A 249 -32.81 -26.09 -19.91
CA SER A 249 -33.82 -25.67 -20.88
C SER A 249 -34.76 -26.82 -21.28
N GLU A 250 -34.28 -28.07 -21.31
CA GLU A 250 -35.13 -29.26 -21.44
C GLU A 250 -35.99 -29.52 -20.19
N HIS A 251 -35.44 -29.36 -18.99
CA HIS A 251 -36.22 -29.45 -17.75
C HIS A 251 -37.29 -28.35 -17.66
N GLN A 252 -36.98 -27.13 -18.09
CA GLN A 252 -37.95 -26.04 -18.12
C GLN A 252 -39.09 -26.34 -19.11
N LYS A 253 -38.77 -26.81 -20.33
CA LYS A 253 -39.77 -27.25 -21.31
C LYS A 253 -40.64 -28.40 -20.83
N ASN A 254 -40.04 -29.44 -20.25
CA ASN A 254 -40.79 -30.59 -19.73
C ASN A 254 -41.68 -30.21 -18.54
N ARG A 255 -41.27 -29.22 -17.75
CA ARG A 255 -42.09 -28.67 -16.66
C ARG A 255 -43.26 -27.87 -17.18
N ASP A 256 -43.05 -27.05 -18.22
CA ASP A 256 -44.12 -26.28 -18.85
C ASP A 256 -45.12 -27.19 -19.61
N GLU A 257 -44.68 -28.31 -20.18
CA GLU A 257 -45.53 -29.32 -20.82
C GLU A 257 -46.34 -30.19 -19.82
N GLN A 258 -45.86 -30.35 -18.57
CA GLN A 258 -46.61 -31.04 -17.51
C GLN A 258 -47.63 -30.16 -16.77
N THR A 259 -47.63 -28.85 -17.02
CA THR A 259 -48.53 -27.89 -16.36
C THR A 259 -49.71 -27.45 -17.25
N LEU A 260 -49.91 -28.11 -18.40
CA LEU A 260 -50.99 -27.92 -19.36
C LEU A 260 -51.94 -29.13 -19.35
#